data_AF-A0A7S2BP35-F1
#
_entry.id   AF-A0A7S2BP35-F1
#
_cell.length_a   1.000
_cell.length_b   1.000
_cell.length_c   1.000
_cell.angle_alpha   90.00
_cell.angle_beta   90.00
_cell.angle_gamma   90.00
#
_symmetry.space_group_name_H-M   'P 1'
#
loop_
_entity.id
_entity.type
_entity.pdbx_description
1 polymer ?
#
loop_
_entity_poly.entity_id
_entity_poly.type
_entity_poly.pdbx_seq_one_letter_code
_entity_poly.pdbx_strand_id
1 'polypeptide(L)'
;MRCAVAVALILGAARLVAAVRRPRAAEALRHHNEALAVSLPAEPSSNSTLLVARPQRPDPGGTACQCICGDRIVWHRELFEGDVKESKERECEHDICPYVSIPGLQVTSECTYVEDIRELTAGTVCFCQCGDKAAWVNRGFYGNVTGEKERECIEDVCPRVNPLPGLIHRAECRFNPELFRLHRKLPPLSPVDTAAKGAARKGCGAVLLLLTRLLLAVASGAEL
;
A
#
# COMPACT_ATOMS: atom_id res chain seq x y z
N MET A 1 -13.38 -39.22 30.92
CA MET A 1 -12.15 -38.45 31.23
C MET A 1 -12.15 -37.24 30.31
N ARG A 2 -12.80 -36.10 30.57
CA ARG A 2 -12.84 -35.19 31.75
C ARG A 2 -11.50 -34.51 32.06
N CYS A 3 -11.15 -33.51 31.26
CA CYS A 3 -10.42 -32.29 31.65
C CYS A 3 -11.14 -31.13 30.93
N ALA A 4 -12.14 -30.50 31.56
CA ALA A 4 -12.04 -29.18 32.21
C ALA A 4 -11.63 -28.11 31.17
N VAL A 5 -12.51 -27.26 30.60
CA VAL A 5 -13.52 -26.36 31.22
C VAL A 5 -12.98 -25.72 32.50
N ALA A 6 -12.16 -24.67 32.34
CA ALA A 6 -12.02 -23.54 33.28
C ALA A 6 -10.90 -22.61 32.79
N VAL A 7 -11.23 -21.54 32.04
CA VAL A 7 -10.77 -20.16 32.31
C VAL A 7 -11.74 -19.23 31.56
N ALA A 8 -12.95 -19.11 32.08
CA ALA A 8 -13.72 -17.89 31.96
C ALA A 8 -13.36 -17.02 33.19
N LEU A 9 -13.49 -15.69 33.03
CA LEU A 9 -13.58 -14.70 34.10
C LEU A 9 -12.28 -14.27 34.79
N ILE A 10 -11.57 -13.36 34.12
CA ILE A 10 -10.90 -12.20 34.74
C ILE A 10 -11.45 -11.00 33.95
N LEU A 11 -12.62 -10.41 34.25
CA LEU A 11 -12.85 -9.40 35.30
C LEU A 11 -11.61 -8.52 35.50
N GLY A 12 -11.52 -7.26 35.11
CA GLY A 12 -12.49 -6.29 34.67
C GLY A 12 -11.82 -4.90 34.70
N ALA A 13 -12.52 -3.90 34.16
CA ALA A 13 -12.38 -2.49 34.51
C ALA A 13 -10.95 -1.87 34.52
N ALA A 14 -10.53 -1.34 33.38
CA ALA A 14 -9.69 -0.14 33.36
C ALA A 14 -10.28 0.88 32.37
N ARG A 15 -11.38 1.51 32.79
CA ARG A 15 -11.74 2.85 32.31
C ARG A 15 -10.77 3.81 32.98
N LEU A 16 -9.84 4.38 32.22
CA LEU A 16 -9.14 5.61 32.62
C LEU A 16 -8.91 6.50 31.41
N VAL A 17 -9.81 7.48 31.34
CA VAL A 17 -9.69 8.83 30.81
C VAL A 17 -8.22 9.24 30.59
N ALA A 18 -7.87 9.48 29.33
CA ALA A 18 -6.77 10.37 28.97
C ALA A 18 -7.28 11.38 27.95
N ALA A 19 -7.96 12.41 28.45
CA ALA A 19 -8.23 13.63 27.72
C ALA A 19 -6.88 14.37 27.51
N VAL A 20 -6.19 14.05 26.42
CA VAL A 20 -4.99 14.78 26.01
C VAL A 20 -5.42 16.08 25.34
N ARG A 21 -5.54 17.13 26.15
CA ARG A 21 -5.43 18.53 25.71
C ARG A 21 -4.10 18.68 24.97
N ARG A 22 -4.14 18.93 23.65
CA ARG A 22 -3.00 19.54 22.96
C ARG A 22 -3.23 21.05 22.81
N PRO A 23 -2.29 21.89 23.26
CA PRO A 23 -2.39 23.33 23.15
C PRO A 23 -2.19 23.80 21.70
N ARG A 24 -2.87 24.90 21.37
CA ARG A 24 -2.63 25.74 20.20
C ARG A 24 -1.17 26.20 20.18
N ALA A 25 -0.41 25.79 19.18
CA ALA A 25 0.79 26.49 18.76
C ALA A 25 0.44 27.30 17.50
N ALA A 26 0.24 28.60 17.72
CA ALA A 26 0.27 29.61 16.68
C ALA A 26 1.74 30.00 16.49
N GLU A 27 2.28 29.81 15.29
CA GLU A 27 3.60 30.33 14.94
C GLU A 27 3.56 30.65 13.43
N ALA A 28 3.26 31.90 13.11
CA ALA A 28 4.23 32.98 12.90
C ALA A 28 4.79 32.96 11.47
N LEU A 29 4.04 33.66 10.62
CA LEU A 29 4.48 34.55 9.56
C LEU A 29 6.01 34.84 9.57
N ARG A 30 6.73 34.35 8.55
CA ARG A 30 7.97 34.98 8.09
C ARG A 30 7.91 35.18 6.59
N HIS A 31 7.62 36.42 6.23
CA HIS A 31 8.13 37.09 5.05
C HIS A 31 9.66 37.12 5.06
N HIS A 32 10.25 37.04 3.85
CA HIS A 32 11.63 37.38 3.40
C HIS A 32 12.03 36.32 2.34
N ASN A 33 12.57 36.58 1.15
CA ASN A 33 13.12 37.73 0.42
C ASN A 33 13.16 37.21 -1.05
N GLU A 34 12.70 37.91 -2.09
CA GLU A 34 13.38 39.01 -2.80
C GLU A 34 14.90 38.86 -2.93
N ALA A 35 15.38 38.23 -4.01
CA ALA A 35 16.58 38.66 -4.73
C ALA A 35 16.71 37.90 -6.06
N LEU A 36 16.65 38.69 -7.13
CA LEU A 36 17.03 38.34 -8.49
C LEU A 36 18.49 37.88 -8.55
N ALA A 37 18.76 36.76 -9.23
CA ALA A 37 20.07 36.47 -9.81
C ALA A 37 19.87 35.90 -11.21
N VAL A 38 19.90 36.80 -12.18
CA VAL A 38 20.13 36.53 -13.60
C VAL A 38 21.51 35.88 -13.74
N SER A 39 21.58 34.71 -14.36
CA SER A 39 22.82 34.11 -14.84
C SER A 39 22.64 33.71 -16.30
N LEU A 40 23.47 34.30 -17.15
CA LEU A 40 23.53 34.16 -18.61
C LEU A 40 24.02 32.76 -19.04
N PRO A 41 23.74 32.37 -20.30
CA PRO A 41 23.87 30.99 -20.77
C PRO A 41 25.34 30.59 -21.00
N ALA A 42 25.71 29.44 -20.46
CA ALA A 42 26.95 28.74 -20.82
C ALA A 42 26.75 28.00 -22.15
N GLU A 43 27.68 28.19 -23.08
CA GLU A 43 27.67 27.60 -24.41
C GLU A 43 27.77 26.07 -24.37
N PRO A 44 26.92 25.33 -25.12
CA PRO A 44 27.09 23.90 -25.27
C PRO A 44 28.16 23.60 -26.33
N SER A 45 29.32 23.15 -25.83
CA SER A 45 30.34 22.43 -26.59
C SER A 45 29.69 21.28 -27.38
N SER A 46 29.62 21.46 -28.70
CA SER A 46 29.07 20.51 -29.65
C SER A 46 30.02 19.34 -29.89
N ASN A 47 30.03 18.37 -28.96
CA ASN A 47 30.53 17.04 -29.25
C ASN A 47 29.37 16.17 -29.72
N SER A 48 29.01 16.32 -31.00
CA SER A 48 28.06 15.46 -31.72
C SER A 48 28.58 14.03 -31.79
N THR A 49 28.46 13.32 -30.68
CA THR A 49 28.56 11.87 -30.65
C THR A 49 27.29 11.37 -31.30
N LEU A 50 27.39 10.97 -32.57
CA LEU A 50 26.35 10.25 -33.30
C LEU A 50 26.07 8.94 -32.54
N LEU A 51 25.17 9.02 -31.55
CA LEU A 51 24.57 7.86 -30.92
C LEU A 51 23.79 7.15 -32.01
N VAL A 52 24.41 6.12 -32.59
CA VAL A 52 23.75 5.13 -33.41
C VAL A 52 22.61 4.59 -32.55
N ALA A 53 21.40 5.07 -32.84
CA ALA A 53 20.18 4.61 -32.20
C ALA A 53 20.09 3.11 -32.46
N ARG A 54 20.44 2.30 -31.46
CA ARG A 54 20.16 0.87 -31.50
C ARG A 54 18.65 0.74 -31.76
N PRO A 55 18.21 -0.08 -32.72
CA PRO A 55 16.80 -0.35 -32.89
C PRO A 55 16.27 -0.86 -31.55
N GLN A 56 15.49 -0.02 -30.87
CA GLN A 56 14.79 -0.43 -29.66
C GLN A 56 13.84 -1.53 -30.12
N ARG A 57 14.05 -2.74 -29.59
CA ARG A 57 13.05 -3.79 -29.76
C ARG A 57 11.75 -3.24 -29.16
N PRO A 58 10.61 -3.37 -29.83
CA PRO A 58 9.34 -2.97 -29.24
C PRO A 58 9.26 -3.62 -27.85
N ASP A 59 9.05 -2.78 -26.84
CA ASP A 59 8.91 -3.27 -25.47
C ASP A 59 7.79 -4.32 -25.47
N PRO A 60 7.99 -5.46 -24.80
CA PRO A 60 6.93 -6.44 -24.70
C PRO A 60 5.74 -5.76 -24.00
N GLY A 61 4.55 -5.85 -24.60
CA GLY A 61 3.33 -5.35 -23.99
C GLY A 61 3.04 -5.98 -22.64
N GLY A 62 1.96 -5.58 -22.00
CA GLY A 62 1.59 -6.10 -20.69
C GLY A 62 0.12 -6.46 -20.59
N THR A 63 -0.20 -7.30 -19.61
CA THR A 63 -1.58 -7.66 -19.27
C THR A 63 -1.87 -7.27 -17.83
N ALA A 64 -2.94 -6.53 -17.59
CA ALA A 64 -3.44 -6.24 -16.25
C ALA A 64 -4.66 -7.12 -15.95
N CYS A 65 -4.65 -7.85 -14.84
CA CYS A 65 -5.71 -8.80 -14.49
C CYS A 65 -6.29 -8.57 -13.10
N GLN A 66 -7.62 -8.68 -12.99
CA GLN A 66 -8.35 -8.72 -11.74
C GLN A 66 -9.00 -10.10 -11.59
N CYS A 67 -8.84 -10.71 -10.42
CA CYS A 67 -9.42 -12.02 -10.11
C CYS A 67 -10.21 -11.94 -8.80
N ILE A 68 -11.52 -12.15 -8.91
CA ILE A 68 -12.47 -12.11 -7.81
C ILE A 68 -13.13 -13.49 -7.70
N CYS A 69 -12.97 -14.13 -6.55
CA CYS A 69 -13.58 -15.42 -6.23
C CYS A 69 -14.70 -15.18 -5.22
N GLY A 70 -15.92 -14.94 -5.72
CA GLY A 70 -17.05 -14.52 -4.91
C GLY A 70 -16.85 -13.17 -4.24
N ASP A 71 -16.82 -13.13 -2.91
CA ASP A 71 -16.61 -11.88 -2.16
C ASP A 71 -15.12 -11.58 -1.88
N ARG A 72 -14.20 -12.43 -2.37
CA ARG A 72 -12.76 -12.31 -2.11
C ARG A 72 -12.02 -11.89 -3.37
N ILE A 73 -11.26 -10.80 -3.26
CA ILE A 73 -10.35 -10.36 -4.33
C ILE A 73 -9.02 -11.06 -4.12
N VAL A 74 -8.65 -11.96 -5.03
CA VAL A 74 -7.36 -12.67 -4.99
C VAL A 74 -6.28 -11.85 -5.68
N TRP A 75 -6.59 -11.29 -6.84
CA TRP A 75 -5.72 -10.35 -7.55
C TRP A 75 -6.43 -9.02 -7.75
N HIS A 76 -5.83 -7.96 -7.22
CA HIS A 76 -6.33 -6.60 -7.41
C HIS A 76 -5.48 -5.89 -8.47
N ARG A 77 -5.87 -6.07 -9.74
CA ARG A 77 -5.19 -5.50 -10.92
C ARG A 77 -3.69 -5.78 -10.93
N GLU A 78 -3.34 -7.06 -10.95
CA GLU A 78 -1.94 -7.50 -11.05
C GLU A 78 -1.44 -7.35 -12.49
N LEU A 79 -0.20 -6.89 -12.65
CA LEU A 79 0.42 -6.62 -13.95
C LEU A 79 1.38 -7.75 -14.31
N PHE A 80 1.21 -8.29 -15.52
CA PHE A 80 2.01 -9.36 -16.10
C PHE A 80 2.67 -8.88 -17.40
N GLU A 81 3.87 -9.39 -17.68
CA GLU A 81 4.59 -9.13 -18.93
C GLU A 81 4.05 -10.02 -20.06
N GLY A 82 3.86 -9.44 -21.25
CA GLY A 82 3.32 -10.09 -22.44
C GLY A 82 1.79 -10.18 -22.49
N ASP A 83 1.28 -10.73 -23.60
CA ASP A 83 -0.12 -11.13 -23.73
C ASP A 83 -0.31 -12.49 -23.03
N VAL A 84 -0.82 -12.42 -21.80
CA VAL A 84 -1.12 -13.60 -20.97
C VAL A 84 -2.57 -13.61 -20.52
N LYS A 85 -3.45 -12.88 -21.22
CA LYS A 85 -4.85 -12.69 -20.86
C LYS A 85 -5.57 -14.03 -20.66
N GLU A 86 -5.61 -14.86 -21.69
CA GLU A 86 -6.33 -16.14 -21.63
C GLU A 86 -5.73 -17.09 -20.58
N SER A 87 -4.40 -17.12 -20.47
CA SER A 87 -3.71 -17.96 -19.50
C SER A 87 -4.06 -17.57 -18.07
N LYS A 88 -4.16 -16.26 -17.78
CA LYS A 88 -4.41 -15.75 -16.44
C LYS A 88 -5.88 -15.79 -16.04
N GLU A 89 -6.80 -15.57 -16.98
CA GLU A 89 -8.22 -15.79 -16.75
C GLU A 89 -8.47 -17.27 -16.40
N ARG A 90 -7.87 -18.20 -17.15
CA ARG A 90 -7.97 -19.64 -16.87
C ARG A 90 -7.37 -20.01 -15.52
N GLU A 91 -6.20 -19.49 -15.16
CA GLU A 91 -5.55 -19.72 -13.86
C GLU A 91 -6.44 -19.23 -12.70
N CYS A 92 -7.06 -18.04 -12.84
CA CYS A 92 -8.01 -17.54 -11.86
C CYS A 92 -9.19 -18.52 -11.68
N GLU A 93 -9.82 -18.93 -12.78
CA GLU A 93 -11.01 -19.78 -12.77
C GLU A 93 -10.76 -21.21 -12.28
N HIS A 94 -9.65 -21.82 -12.69
CA HIS A 94 -9.42 -23.26 -12.53
C HIS A 94 -8.39 -23.60 -11.44
N ASP A 95 -7.43 -22.71 -11.17
CA ASP A 95 -6.33 -23.00 -10.25
C ASP A 95 -6.42 -22.21 -8.95
N ILE A 96 -7.09 -21.06 -8.93
CA ILE A 96 -7.14 -20.19 -7.77
C ILE A 96 -8.50 -20.26 -7.09
N CYS A 97 -9.54 -19.91 -7.82
CA CYS A 97 -10.88 -19.80 -7.24
C CYS A 97 -11.46 -21.11 -6.69
N PRO A 98 -11.15 -22.32 -7.23
CA PRO A 98 -11.69 -23.55 -6.66
C PRO A 98 -11.23 -23.81 -5.22
N TYR A 99 -10.07 -23.29 -4.81
CA TYR A 99 -9.57 -23.47 -3.44
C TYR A 99 -10.19 -22.49 -2.44
N VAL A 100 -10.79 -21.40 -2.92
CA VAL A 100 -11.34 -20.33 -2.07
C VAL A 100 -12.86 -20.18 -2.17
N SER A 101 -13.49 -20.75 -3.19
CA SER A 101 -14.90 -20.59 -3.49
C SER A 101 -15.76 -21.70 -2.86
N ILE A 102 -16.86 -21.27 -2.24
CA ILE A 102 -17.95 -22.15 -1.82
C ILE A 102 -18.77 -22.49 -3.09
N PRO A 103 -19.22 -23.74 -3.29
CA PRO A 103 -20.07 -24.08 -4.42
C PRO A 103 -21.24 -23.10 -4.59
N GLY A 104 -21.37 -22.49 -5.78
CA GLY A 104 -22.40 -21.50 -6.10
C GLY A 104 -21.95 -20.03 -6.10
N LEU A 105 -20.72 -19.72 -5.67
CA LEU A 105 -20.15 -18.38 -5.78
C LEU A 105 -19.59 -18.13 -7.19
N GLN A 106 -19.92 -16.98 -7.78
CA GLN A 106 -19.44 -16.60 -9.12
C GLN A 106 -17.96 -16.22 -9.07
N VAL A 107 -17.23 -16.64 -10.10
CA VAL A 107 -15.85 -16.22 -10.35
C VAL A 107 -15.88 -15.13 -11.40
N THR A 108 -15.18 -14.04 -11.16
CA THR A 108 -15.02 -12.94 -12.12
C THR A 108 -13.53 -12.71 -12.36
N SER A 109 -13.08 -13.06 -13.56
CA SER A 109 -11.73 -12.77 -14.04
C SER A 109 -11.81 -11.77 -15.18
N GLU A 110 -11.17 -10.62 -15.02
CA GLU A 110 -11.11 -9.57 -16.03
C GLU A 110 -9.65 -9.23 -16.33
N CYS A 111 -9.19 -9.54 -17.53
CA CYS A 111 -7.85 -9.17 -17.98
C CYS A 111 -7.89 -8.24 -19.20
N THR A 112 -7.01 -7.24 -19.20
CA THR A 112 -6.83 -6.29 -20.30
C THR A 112 -5.37 -6.30 -20.74
N TYR A 113 -5.15 -6.64 -22.01
CA TYR A 113 -3.85 -6.55 -22.66
C TYR A 113 -3.66 -5.16 -23.28
N VAL A 114 -2.45 -4.62 -23.17
CA VAL A 114 -2.05 -3.35 -23.78
C VAL A 114 -0.66 -3.52 -24.42
N GLU A 115 -0.50 -2.96 -25.62
CA GLU A 115 0.75 -3.07 -26.39
C GLU A 115 1.92 -2.33 -25.71
N ASP A 116 1.67 -1.17 -25.11
CA ASP A 116 2.66 -0.43 -24.33
C ASP A 116 2.46 -0.66 -22.83
N ILE A 117 3.41 -1.37 -22.22
CA ILE A 117 3.40 -1.66 -20.79
C ILE A 117 3.37 -0.39 -19.92
N ARG A 118 3.85 0.74 -20.44
CA ARG A 118 3.87 2.02 -19.74
C ARG A 118 2.46 2.53 -19.45
N GLU A 119 1.47 2.19 -20.27
CA GLU A 119 0.08 2.56 -20.02
C GLU A 119 -0.50 1.84 -18.79
N LEU A 120 0.00 0.62 -18.50
CA LEU A 120 -0.42 -0.15 -17.34
C LEU A 120 0.28 0.28 -16.05
N THR A 121 1.53 0.72 -16.14
CA THR A 121 2.31 1.22 -15.00
C THR A 121 2.00 2.68 -14.68
N ALA A 122 1.50 3.41 -15.67
CA ALA A 122 1.11 4.80 -15.54
C ALA A 122 -0.03 4.99 -14.55
N GLY A 123 0.11 6.02 -13.73
CA GLY A 123 -0.88 6.33 -12.72
C GLY A 123 -0.84 7.78 -12.28
N THR A 124 -1.85 8.15 -11.52
CA THR A 124 -2.02 9.48 -10.93
C THR A 124 -2.07 9.34 -9.42
N VAL A 125 -1.23 10.07 -8.70
CA VAL A 125 -1.32 10.17 -7.23
C VAL A 125 -2.04 11.45 -6.89
N CYS A 126 -3.08 11.36 -6.05
CA CYS A 126 -3.84 12.52 -5.63
C CYS A 126 -3.83 12.72 -4.11
N PHE A 127 -3.88 14.00 -3.74
CA PHE A 127 -4.19 14.49 -2.41
C PHE A 127 -5.48 15.31 -2.48
N CYS A 128 -6.45 15.01 -1.62
CA CYS A 128 -7.76 15.64 -1.59
C CYS A 128 -8.08 16.12 -0.17
N GLN A 129 -8.17 17.44 0.00
CA GLN A 129 -8.43 18.12 1.26
C GLN A 129 -9.74 18.90 1.19
N CYS A 130 -10.67 18.55 2.07
CA CYS A 130 -12.03 19.10 2.14
C CYS A 130 -12.19 19.93 3.43
N GLY A 131 -11.66 21.15 3.41
CA GLY A 131 -11.52 21.99 4.60
C GLY A 131 -10.46 21.47 5.55
N ASP A 132 -10.88 21.07 6.75
CA ASP A 132 -10.01 20.51 7.81
C ASP A 132 -9.81 18.99 7.72
N LYS A 133 -10.51 18.31 6.81
CA LYS A 133 -10.45 16.85 6.64
C LYS A 133 -9.74 16.47 5.34
N ALA A 134 -8.90 15.45 5.39
CA ALA A 134 -8.35 14.82 4.18
C ALA A 134 -9.25 13.66 3.75
N ALA A 135 -9.81 13.73 2.54
CA ALA A 135 -10.57 12.64 1.96
C ALA A 135 -9.63 11.59 1.34
N TRP A 136 -8.57 12.04 0.67
CA TRP A 136 -7.53 11.18 0.10
C TRP A 136 -6.14 11.69 0.48
N VAL A 137 -5.25 10.77 0.84
CA VAL A 137 -3.85 11.06 1.11
C VAL A 137 -3.00 10.11 0.27
N ASN A 138 -2.29 10.65 -0.73
CA ASN A 138 -1.46 9.89 -1.67
C ASN A 138 -2.19 8.70 -2.30
N ARG A 139 -3.45 8.90 -2.68
CA ARG A 139 -4.25 7.84 -3.28
C ARG A 139 -3.84 7.67 -4.75
N GLY A 140 -3.41 6.46 -5.10
CA GLY A 140 -3.07 6.10 -6.48
C GLY A 140 -4.32 5.76 -7.29
N PHE A 141 -4.38 6.30 -8.49
CA PHE A 141 -5.37 6.00 -9.52
C PHE A 141 -4.63 5.58 -10.79
N TYR A 142 -5.24 4.73 -11.59
CA TYR A 142 -4.60 4.22 -12.80
C TYR A 142 -4.80 5.13 -14.00
N GLY A 143 -3.78 5.22 -14.84
CA GLY A 143 -3.77 6.11 -16.01
C GLY A 143 -3.60 7.59 -15.64
N ASN A 144 -3.68 8.43 -16.68
CA ASN A 144 -3.63 9.88 -16.54
C ASN A 144 -5.03 10.45 -16.30
N VAL A 145 -5.42 10.52 -15.02
CA VAL A 145 -6.76 10.93 -14.59
C VAL A 145 -6.69 12.15 -13.64
N THR A 146 -5.69 13.00 -13.81
CA THR A 146 -5.44 14.18 -12.96
C THR A 146 -6.65 15.11 -12.88
N GLY A 147 -7.06 15.69 -14.01
CA GLY A 147 -8.18 16.66 -14.03
C GLY A 147 -9.52 16.04 -13.65
N GLU A 148 -9.77 14.78 -14.01
CA GLU A 148 -10.99 14.07 -13.63
C GLU A 148 -11.06 13.88 -12.10
N LYS A 149 -9.98 13.40 -11.48
CA LYS A 149 -9.94 13.13 -10.04
C LYS A 149 -9.87 14.39 -9.19
N GLU A 150 -9.23 15.46 -9.67
CA GLU A 150 -9.27 16.76 -9.00
C GLU A 150 -10.70 17.31 -8.94
N ARG A 151 -11.42 17.23 -10.06
CA ARG A 151 -12.82 17.65 -10.14
C ARG A 151 -13.72 16.78 -9.26
N GLU A 152 -13.60 15.45 -9.34
CA GLU A 152 -14.34 14.52 -8.48
C GLU A 152 -14.09 14.80 -6.99
N CYS A 153 -12.84 15.08 -6.60
CA CYS A 153 -12.55 15.45 -5.22
C CYS A 153 -13.38 16.67 -4.79
N ILE A 154 -13.36 17.75 -5.57
CA ILE A 154 -13.97 19.04 -5.20
C ILE A 154 -15.50 19.00 -5.29
N GLU A 155 -16.04 18.46 -6.38
CA GLU A 155 -17.46 18.51 -6.71
C GLU A 155 -18.25 17.37 -6.05
N ASP A 156 -17.64 16.19 -5.92
CA ASP A 156 -18.35 14.99 -5.49
C ASP A 156 -17.98 14.56 -4.07
N VAL A 157 -16.68 14.46 -3.78
CA VAL A 157 -16.20 13.87 -2.53
C VAL A 157 -16.30 14.88 -1.39
N CYS A 158 -15.81 16.09 -1.58
CA CYS A 158 -15.76 17.09 -0.51
C CYS A 158 -17.12 17.48 0.06
N PRO A 159 -18.19 17.68 -0.74
CA PRO A 159 -19.51 17.97 -0.19
C PRO A 159 -20.07 16.84 0.70
N ARG A 160 -19.67 15.58 0.44
CA ARG A 160 -20.07 14.42 1.24
C ARG A 160 -19.22 14.29 2.52
N VAL A 161 -17.93 14.59 2.44
CA VAL A 161 -16.99 14.49 3.57
C VAL A 161 -17.13 15.67 4.56
N ASN A 162 -17.38 16.87 4.03
CA ASN A 162 -17.56 18.10 4.80
C ASN A 162 -18.63 19.00 4.15
N PRO A 163 -19.91 18.85 4.55
CA PRO A 163 -21.02 19.56 3.90
C PRO A 163 -21.12 21.05 4.29
N LEU A 164 -20.19 21.58 5.09
CA LEU A 164 -20.23 22.97 5.54
C LEU A 164 -19.85 23.93 4.41
N PRO A 165 -20.74 24.88 4.02
CA PRO A 165 -20.45 25.84 2.97
C PRO A 165 -19.35 26.84 3.38
N GLY A 166 -18.63 27.38 2.40
CA GLY A 166 -17.59 28.39 2.61
C GLY A 166 -16.22 27.83 3.01
N LEU A 167 -16.07 26.51 3.11
CA LEU A 167 -14.77 25.87 3.29
C LEU A 167 -13.98 25.81 1.97
N ILE A 168 -12.66 25.91 2.09
CA ILE A 168 -11.77 25.79 0.94
C ILE A 168 -11.50 24.29 0.70
N HIS A 169 -11.88 23.80 -0.47
CA HIS A 169 -11.54 22.48 -0.95
C HIS A 169 -10.30 22.58 -1.84
N ARG A 170 -9.34 21.68 -1.67
CA ARG A 170 -8.11 21.60 -2.46
C ARG A 170 -7.91 20.18 -2.94
N ALA A 171 -7.63 20.03 -4.23
CA ALA A 171 -7.24 18.76 -4.83
C ALA A 171 -5.94 18.99 -5.59
N GLU A 172 -4.95 18.12 -5.38
CA GLU A 172 -3.69 18.13 -6.11
C GLU A 172 -3.41 16.72 -6.60
N CYS A 173 -3.40 16.53 -7.91
CA CYS A 173 -3.09 15.27 -8.55
C CYS A 173 -1.82 15.40 -9.40
N ARG A 174 -1.00 14.36 -9.41
CA ARG A 174 0.23 14.30 -10.21
C ARG A 174 0.30 12.99 -10.96
N PHE A 175 0.48 13.09 -12.28
CA PHE A 175 0.72 11.95 -13.12
C PHE A 175 2.17 11.45 -12.96
N ASN A 176 2.33 10.14 -12.83
CA ASN A 176 3.60 9.46 -12.80
C ASN A 176 3.53 8.21 -13.71
N PRO A 177 4.36 8.13 -14.78
CA PRO A 177 4.33 7.01 -15.74
C PRO A 177 4.77 5.66 -15.12
N GLU A 178 5.45 5.70 -13.98
CA GLU A 178 5.98 4.51 -13.29
C GLU A 178 5.40 4.36 -11.88
N LEU A 179 4.16 4.84 -11.68
CA LEU A 179 3.53 4.79 -10.36
C LEU A 179 3.33 3.37 -9.87
N PHE A 180 2.85 2.49 -10.75
CA PHE A 180 2.59 1.09 -10.45
C PHE A 180 3.73 0.24 -10.95
N ARG A 181 4.30 -0.57 -10.07
CA ARG A 181 5.38 -1.49 -10.41
C ARG A 181 4.79 -2.79 -10.93
N LEU A 182 5.35 -3.31 -12.01
CA LEU A 182 5.12 -4.69 -12.43
C LEU A 182 5.60 -5.64 -11.33
N HIS A 183 4.79 -6.67 -11.07
CA HIS A 183 5.23 -7.77 -10.25
C HIS A 183 6.26 -8.56 -11.06
N ARG A 184 7.54 -8.21 -10.91
CA ARG A 184 8.60 -9.11 -11.31
C ARG A 184 8.43 -10.35 -10.45
N LYS A 185 8.16 -11.51 -11.06
CA LYS A 185 8.34 -12.80 -10.40
C LYS A 185 9.70 -12.71 -9.71
N LEU A 186 9.72 -12.66 -8.38
CA LEU A 186 11.00 -12.78 -7.68
C LEU A 186 11.61 -14.07 -8.24
N PRO A 187 12.85 -14.04 -8.74
CA PRO A 187 13.50 -15.28 -9.15
C PRO A 187 13.34 -16.25 -7.99
N PRO A 188 12.92 -17.51 -8.25
CA PRO A 188 12.70 -18.47 -7.18
C PRO A 188 13.92 -18.41 -6.31
N LEU A 189 13.74 -18.09 -5.03
CA LEU A 189 14.82 -18.11 -4.06
C LEU A 189 15.47 -19.46 -4.25
N SER A 190 16.71 -19.47 -4.77
CA SER A 190 17.47 -20.69 -5.00
C SER A 190 17.28 -21.55 -3.76
N PRO A 191 16.96 -22.85 -3.89
CA PRO A 191 16.72 -23.70 -2.74
C PRO A 191 17.85 -23.44 -1.74
N VAL A 192 17.49 -22.87 -0.60
CA VAL A 192 18.44 -22.70 0.48
C VAL A 192 18.80 -24.12 0.84
N ASP A 193 19.97 -24.56 0.40
CA ASP A 193 20.56 -25.85 0.74
C ASP A 193 20.49 -25.96 2.25
N THR A 194 19.46 -26.64 2.74
CA THR A 194 19.24 -26.92 4.15
C THR A 194 20.11 -28.12 4.49
N ALA A 195 21.40 -27.98 4.18
CA ALA A 195 22.45 -28.94 4.44
C ALA A 195 23.42 -28.34 5.47
N ALA A 196 22.92 -27.92 6.63
CA ALA A 196 23.77 -27.75 7.81
C ALA A 196 22.97 -27.69 9.11
N LYS A 197 23.31 -28.63 10.00
CA LYS A 197 23.13 -28.60 11.46
C LYS A 197 21.76 -29.00 12.01
N GLY A 198 21.54 -30.31 11.99
CA GLY A 198 21.12 -30.98 13.22
C GLY A 198 22.16 -30.73 14.32
N ALA A 199 21.86 -29.84 15.25
CA ALA A 199 22.55 -29.72 16.53
C ALA A 199 21.57 -29.23 17.60
N ALA A 200 21.04 -30.19 18.37
CA ALA A 200 20.66 -30.10 19.77
C ALA A 200 19.99 -28.80 20.28
N ARG A 201 18.65 -28.76 20.23
CA ARG A 201 17.87 -27.97 21.20
C ARG A 201 17.83 -28.71 22.54
N LYS A 202 18.74 -28.38 23.46
CA LYS A 202 18.58 -28.58 24.90
C LYS A 202 18.67 -27.21 25.57
N GLY A 203 17.59 -26.79 26.21
CA GLY A 203 17.61 -25.68 27.17
C GLY A 203 16.80 -24.46 26.77
N CYS A 204 15.48 -24.49 27.04
CA CYS A 204 14.74 -23.26 27.36
C CYS A 204 13.58 -23.58 28.31
N GLY A 205 13.89 -24.24 29.42
CA GLY A 205 12.95 -24.49 30.52
C GLY A 205 13.16 -23.57 31.75
N ALA A 206 14.19 -22.72 31.74
CA ALA A 206 14.61 -21.98 32.94
C ALA A 206 14.09 -20.53 33.01
N VAL A 207 13.63 -19.93 31.91
CA VAL A 207 13.25 -18.50 31.89
C VAL A 207 11.79 -18.30 32.38
N LEU A 208 10.92 -19.30 32.24
CA LEU A 208 9.51 -19.18 32.66
C LEU A 208 9.31 -19.25 34.19
N LEU A 209 10.28 -19.78 34.94
CA LEU A 209 10.24 -19.87 36.41
C LEU A 209 10.74 -18.59 37.12
N LEU A 210 11.51 -17.74 36.45
CA LEU A 210 11.99 -16.48 37.03
C LEU A 210 10.93 -15.38 36.97
N LEU A 211 10.11 -15.33 35.90
CA LEU A 211 9.03 -14.35 35.77
C LEU A 211 7.87 -14.59 36.75
N THR A 212 7.58 -15.83 37.11
CA THR A 212 6.54 -16.15 38.11
C THR A 212 6.96 -15.80 39.53
N ARG A 213 8.26 -15.86 39.87
CA ARG A 213 8.74 -15.41 41.19
C ARG A 213 8.77 -13.88 41.35
N LEU A 214 9.03 -13.13 40.27
CA LEU A 214 9.00 -11.67 40.33
C LEU A 214 7.58 -11.12 40.54
N LEU A 215 6.56 -11.77 39.95
CA LEU A 215 5.16 -11.38 40.13
C LEU A 215 4.60 -11.67 41.52
N LEU A 216 5.07 -12.73 42.22
CA LEU A 216 4.66 -12.98 43.62
C LEU A 216 5.32 -12.03 44.64
N ALA A 217 6.51 -11.49 44.35
CA ALA A 217 7.19 -10.56 45.24
C ALA A 217 6.53 -9.17 45.28
N VAL A 218 5.90 -8.72 44.18
CA VAL A 218 5.20 -7.43 44.12
C VAL A 218 3.85 -7.47 44.85
N ALA A 219 3.27 -8.66 45.05
CA ALA A 219 1.98 -8.82 45.73
C ALA A 219 2.09 -8.90 47.27
N SER A 220 3.29 -8.93 47.86
CA SER A 220 3.49 -9.32 49.27
C SER A 220 4.20 -8.30 50.19
N GLY A 221 4.32 -7.03 49.81
CA GLY A 221 4.73 -6.00 50.79
C GLY A 221 4.67 -4.58 50.23
N ALA A 222 4.31 -3.55 50.99
CA ALA A 222 4.23 -3.43 52.44
C ALA A 222 3.27 -2.29 52.80
N GLU A 223 2.41 -2.53 53.79
CA GLU A 223 1.84 -1.47 54.63
C GLU A 223 2.94 -1.00 55.59
N LEU A 224 3.27 0.28 55.52
CA LEU A 224 3.99 1.05 56.54
C LEU A 224 3.44 2.48 56.50
#